data_AF-A0A0B1RP92-F1
#
_entry.id   AF-A0A0B1RP92-F1
#
_cell.length_a   1.000
_cell.length_b   1.000
_cell.length_c   1.000
_cell.angle_alpha   90.00
_cell.angle_beta   90.00
_cell.angle_gamma   90.00
#
_symmetry.space_group_name_H-M   'P 1'
#
loop_
_entity.id
_entity.type
_entity.pdbx_description
1 polymer ?
#
loop_
_entity_poly.entity_id
_entity_poly.type
_entity_poly.pdbx_seq_one_letter_code
_entity_poly.pdbx_strand_id
1 'polypeptide(L)'
;MGVISYAVGLGNVWRFPYLCQKNGGGAFLIPYVIMMVLLGLPLFLIELGIGQRLRTGPMGVWNAIHPYLGGLFYFALFCSRVNYSYLTVVRVTTKLPDSVVL
;
A
#
# COMPACT_ATOMS: atom_id res chain seq x y z
N MET A 1 -15.57 -6.50 0.34
CA MET A 1 -14.51 -7.39 0.86
C MET A 1 -13.12 -7.10 0.28
N GLY A 2 -12.97 -6.71 -1.00
CA GLY A 2 -11.63 -6.51 -1.60
C GLY A 2 -10.75 -5.38 -1.03
N VAL A 3 -11.33 -4.29 -0.51
CA VAL A 3 -10.53 -3.17 0.02
C VAL A 3 -9.80 -3.52 1.32
N ILE A 4 -10.38 -4.39 2.14
CA ILE A 4 -9.78 -4.86 3.39
C ILE A 4 -8.59 -5.77 3.08
N SER A 5 -8.73 -6.65 2.09
CA SER A 5 -7.64 -7.50 1.59
C SER A 5 -6.52 -6.70 0.92
N TYR A 6 -6.83 -5.53 0.34
CA TYR A 6 -5.84 -4.61 -0.21
C TYR A 6 -5.08 -3.84 0.89
N ALA A 7 -5.79 -3.40 1.93
CA ALA A 7 -5.20 -2.63 3.03
C ALA A 7 -4.28 -3.48 3.93
N VAL A 8 -4.58 -4.77 4.10
CA VAL A 8 -3.77 -5.69 4.94
C VAL A 8 -2.72 -6.39 4.07
N GLY A 9 -1.53 -5.81 3.97
CA GLY A 9 -0.38 -6.40 3.27
C GLY A 9 0.61 -7.12 4.19
N LEU A 10 1.33 -8.12 3.65
CA LEU A 10 2.46 -8.81 4.30
C LEU A 10 3.48 -7.82 4.90
N GLY A 11 3.71 -6.71 4.21
CA GLY A 11 4.59 -5.63 4.67
C GLY A 11 4.15 -4.96 5.97
N ASN A 12 2.84 -4.84 6.22
CA ASN A 12 2.36 -4.24 7.47
C ASN A 12 2.56 -5.19 8.66
N VAL A 13 2.45 -6.50 8.46
CA VAL A 13 2.56 -7.52 9.51
C VAL A 13 4.00 -7.65 10.04
N TRP A 14 5.02 -7.58 9.18
CA TRP A 14 6.41 -7.68 9.62
C TRP A 14 7.03 -6.33 10.01
N ARG A 15 6.61 -5.23 9.36
CA ARG A 15 7.26 -3.92 9.53
C ARG A 15 6.75 -3.20 10.77
N PHE A 16 5.47 -3.39 11.11
CA PHE A 16 4.87 -2.85 12.31
C PHE A 16 5.57 -3.31 13.61
N PRO A 17 5.79 -4.61 13.86
CA PRO A 17 6.50 -5.06 15.06
C PRO A 17 7.96 -4.60 15.09
N TYR A 18 8.64 -4.56 13.93
CA TYR A 18 10.01 -4.08 13.84
C TYR A 18 10.15 -2.59 14.23
N LEU A 19 9.27 -1.73 13.72
CA LEU A 19 9.29 -0.30 14.10
C LEU A 19 8.86 -0.08 15.55
N CYS A 20 7.89 -0.83 16.07
CA CYS A 20 7.50 -0.74 17.47
C CYS A 20 8.69 -1.10 18.38
N GLN A 21 9.42 -2.17 18.10
CA GLN A 21 10.56 -2.57 18.93
C GLN A 21 11.70 -1.53 18.93
N LYS A 22 11.96 -0.88 17.78
CA LYS A 22 13.02 0.13 17.66
C LYS A 22 12.66 1.48 18.29
N ASN A 23 11.38 1.86 18.28
CA ASN A 23 10.93 3.21 18.65
C ASN A 23 10.25 3.27 20.04
N GLY A 24 10.65 2.40 20.98
CA GLY A 24 10.16 2.45 22.37
C GLY A 24 8.91 1.60 22.64
N GLY A 25 8.67 0.54 21.86
CA GLY A 25 7.61 -0.43 22.09
C GLY A 25 6.21 0.17 21.96
N GLY A 26 5.41 0.03 23.02
CA GLY A 26 4.01 0.48 23.06
C GLY A 26 3.82 2.00 22.98
N ALA A 27 4.84 2.81 23.28
CA ALA A 27 4.73 4.27 23.17
C ALA A 27 4.63 4.74 21.70
N PHE A 28 5.12 3.94 20.74
CA PHE A 28 5.02 4.23 19.31
C PHE A 28 3.59 4.09 18.76
N LEU A 29 2.70 3.37 19.46
CA LEU A 29 1.30 3.21 19.03
C LEU A 29 0.53 4.54 19.06
N ILE A 30 0.80 5.40 20.05
CA ILE A 30 0.07 6.66 20.25
C ILE A 30 0.23 7.60 19.03
N PRO A 31 1.45 7.98 18.60
CA PRO A 31 1.62 8.79 17.41
C PRO A 31 1.18 8.06 16.13
N TYR A 32 1.32 6.72 16.07
CA TYR A 32 0.88 5.94 14.92
C TYR A 32 -0.64 6.03 14.70
N VAL A 33 -1.44 5.86 15.76
CA VAL A 33 -2.91 5.96 15.67
C VAL A 33 -3.35 7.39 15.35
N ILE A 34 -2.71 8.39 15.96
CA ILE A 34 -3.03 9.80 15.68
C ILE A 34 -2.79 10.13 14.21
N MET A 35 -1.63 9.75 13.65
CA MET A 35 -1.33 9.97 12.23
C MET A 35 -2.22 9.14 11.31
N MET A 36 -2.62 7.93 11.71
CA MET A 36 -3.57 7.12 10.95
C MET A 36 -4.95 7.77 10.86
N VAL A 37 -5.45 8.36 11.96
CA VAL A 37 -6.77 9.04 11.96
C VAL A 37 -6.71 10.39 11.24
N LEU A 38 -5.63 11.16 11.43
CA LEU A 38 -5.52 12.50 10.85
C LEU A 38 -5.13 12.51 9.37
N LEU A 39 -4.34 11.54 8.90
CA LEU A 39 -3.88 11.49 7.52
C LEU A 39 -4.40 10.26 6.80
N GLY A 40 -4.29 9.08 7.40
CA GLY A 40 -4.68 7.82 6.76
C GLY A 40 -6.18 7.76 6.41
N LEU A 41 -7.05 8.00 7.39
CA LEU A 41 -8.49 7.97 7.21
C LEU A 41 -9.00 9.00 6.19
N PRO A 42 -8.64 10.31 6.26
CA PRO A 42 -9.13 11.28 5.29
C PRO A 42 -8.60 11.03 3.88
N LEU A 43 -7.33 10.63 3.71
CA LEU A 43 -6.82 10.31 2.37
C LEU A 43 -7.62 9.16 1.74
N PHE A 44 -7.87 8.11 2.53
CA PHE A 44 -8.61 6.93 2.09
C PHE A 44 -10.06 7.26 1.71
N LEU A 45 -10.73 8.11 2.50
CA LEU A 45 -12.09 8.56 2.20
C LEU A 45 -12.15 9.43 0.95
N ILE A 46 -11.17 10.30 0.73
CA ILE A 46 -11.09 11.14 -0.49
C ILE A 46 -10.91 10.25 -1.72
N GLU A 47 -9.99 9.30 -1.67
CA GLU A 47 -9.72 8.40 -2.80
C GLU A 47 -10.95 7.54 -3.14
N LEU A 48 -11.62 6.99 -2.13
CA LEU A 48 -12.88 6.28 -2.33
C LEU A 48 -13.99 7.18 -2.86
N GLY A 49 -14.12 8.40 -2.33
CA GLY A 49 -15.12 9.37 -2.75
C GLY A 49 -14.95 9.78 -4.22
N ILE A 50 -13.72 10.08 -4.64
CA ILE A 50 -13.37 10.39 -6.04
C ILE A 50 -13.69 9.19 -6.94
N GLY A 51 -13.28 7.98 -6.54
CA GLY A 51 -13.56 6.76 -7.30
C GLY A 51 -15.05 6.48 -7.47
N GLN A 52 -15.86 6.71 -6.43
CA GLN A 52 -17.31 6.54 -6.48
C GLN A 52 -18.01 7.63 -7.30
N ARG A 53 -17.51 8.87 -7.29
CA ARG A 53 -18.08 10.00 -8.02
C ARG A 53 -17.81 9.93 -9.51
N LEU A 54 -16.57 9.68 -9.91
CA LEU A 54 -16.19 9.73 -11.32
C LEU A 54 -16.55 8.43 -12.06
N ARG A 55 -16.60 7.26 -11.38
CA ARG A 55 -16.89 5.94 -11.98
C ARG A 55 -16.07 5.64 -13.25
N THR A 56 -14.98 6.37 -13.47
CA THR A 56 -14.05 6.20 -14.58
C THR A 56 -12.81 5.48 -14.08
N GLY A 57 -12.09 4.85 -15.01
CA GLY A 57 -10.81 4.21 -14.69
C GLY A 57 -9.77 5.23 -14.18
N PRO A 58 -8.68 4.78 -13.55
CA PRO A 58 -7.69 5.67 -12.93
C PRO A 58 -7.11 6.71 -13.89
N MET A 59 -6.89 6.35 -15.17
CA MET A 59 -6.49 7.31 -16.22
C MET A 59 -7.56 8.39 -16.47
N GLY A 60 -8.84 8.02 -16.46
CA GLY A 60 -9.95 8.94 -16.64
C GLY A 60 -10.15 9.88 -15.45
N VAL A 61 -9.87 9.42 -14.23
CA VAL A 61 -9.93 10.24 -13.01
C VAL A 61 -8.85 11.33 -13.04
N TRP A 62 -7.59 10.97 -13.34
CA TRP A 62 -6.50 11.95 -13.39
C TRP A 62 -6.68 12.96 -14.53
N ASN A 63 -7.19 12.54 -15.69
CA ASN A 63 -7.48 13.44 -16.79
C ASN A 63 -8.68 14.38 -16.51
N ALA A 64 -9.67 13.92 -15.73
CA ALA A 64 -10.81 14.74 -15.33
C ALA A 64 -10.47 15.80 -14.26
N ILE A 65 -9.43 15.58 -13.46
CA ILE A 65 -8.95 16.56 -12.47
C ILE A 65 -8.04 17.59 -13.16
N HIS A 66 -7.00 17.15 -13.87
CA HIS A 66 -6.13 18.03 -14.64
C HIS A 66 -5.28 17.24 -15.66
N PRO A 67 -5.22 17.63 -16.94
CA PRO A 67 -4.52 16.86 -17.98
C PRO A 67 -3.00 16.70 -17.74
N TYR A 68 -2.35 17.62 -17.00
CA TYR A 68 -0.93 17.46 -16.62
C TYR A 68 -0.69 16.37 -15.55
N LEU A 69 -1.70 15.97 -14.78
CA LEU A 69 -1.57 14.91 -13.76
C LEU A 69 -1.64 13.50 -14.38
N GLY A 70 -1.83 13.37 -15.69
CA GLY A 70 -1.83 12.07 -16.38
C GLY A 70 -0.55 11.26 -16.17
N GLY A 71 0.60 11.92 -15.94
CA GLY A 71 1.87 11.27 -15.60
C GLY A 71 1.83 10.45 -14.30
N LEU A 72 0.96 10.81 -13.36
CA LEU A 72 0.86 10.15 -12.06
C LEU A 72 0.40 8.70 -12.18
N PHE A 73 -0.46 8.40 -13.16
CA PHE A 73 -0.91 7.04 -13.45
C PHE A 73 0.24 6.15 -13.96
N TYR A 74 1.05 6.68 -14.89
CA TYR A 74 2.21 5.94 -15.42
C TYR A 74 3.24 5.66 -14.32
N PHE A 75 3.46 6.61 -13.43
CA PHE A 75 4.31 6.42 -12.26
C PHE A 75 3.77 5.33 -11.32
N ALA A 76 2.47 5.36 -11.02
CA ALA A 76 1.82 4.34 -10.19
C ALA A 76 1.92 2.93 -10.79
N LEU A 77 1.80 2.80 -12.13
CA LEU A 77 2.02 1.53 -12.84
C LEU A 77 3.45 1.04 -12.67
N PHE A 78 4.44 1.92 -12.83
CA PHE A 78 5.86 1.58 -12.65
C PHE A 78 6.13 1.06 -11.23
N CYS A 79 5.71 1.78 -10.19
CA CYS A 79 5.84 1.34 -8.81
C CYS A 79 5.13 -0.01 -8.56
N SER A 80 3.95 -0.22 -9.15
CA SER A 80 3.21 -1.47 -9.01
C SER A 80 3.94 -2.66 -9.64
N ARG A 81 4.61 -2.46 -10.79
CA ARG A 81 5.44 -3.49 -11.44
C ARG A 81 6.63 -3.88 -10.57
N VAL A 82 7.29 -2.88 -10.02
CA VAL A 82 8.41 -3.07 -9.09
C VAL A 82 7.95 -3.83 -7.84
N ASN A 83 6.83 -3.44 -7.21
CA ASN A 83 6.30 -4.15 -6.05
C ASN A 83 5.90 -5.61 -6.39
N TYR A 84 5.33 -5.85 -7.57
CA TYR A 84 4.96 -7.20 -8.01
C TYR A 84 6.18 -8.11 -8.19
N SER A 85 7.29 -7.61 -8.74
CA SER A 85 8.52 -8.40 -8.86
C SER A 85 9.10 -8.75 -7.49
N TYR A 86 9.15 -7.80 -6.54
CA TYR A 86 9.57 -8.07 -5.16
C TYR A 86 8.71 -9.13 -4.48
N LEU A 87 7.39 -9.01 -4.53
CA LEU A 87 6.48 -9.99 -3.92
C LEU A 87 6.57 -11.37 -4.58
N THR A 88 6.90 -11.42 -5.88
CA THR A 88 7.13 -12.68 -6.59
C THR A 88 8.39 -13.38 -6.07
N VAL A 89 9.50 -12.65 -5.91
CA VAL A 89 10.75 -13.20 -5.36
C VAL A 89 10.53 -13.73 -3.94
N VAL A 90 9.89 -12.94 -3.06
CA VAL A 90 9.61 -13.38 -1.68
C VAL A 90 8.76 -14.65 -1.66
N ARG A 91 7.73 -14.73 -2.51
CA ARG A 91 6.87 -15.92 -2.61
C ARG A 91 7.64 -17.14 -3.11
N VAL A 92 8.58 -16.96 -4.05
CA VAL A 92 9.45 -18.04 -4.55
C VAL A 92 10.39 -18.53 -3.44
N THR A 93 11.01 -17.63 -2.68
CA THR A 93 11.86 -18.01 -1.54
C THR A 93 11.10 -18.77 -0.46
N THR A 94 9.83 -18.42 -0.18
CA THR A 94 8.99 -19.18 0.77
C THR A 94 8.45 -20.50 0.23
N LYS A 95 8.55 -20.74 -1.09
CA LYS A 95 8.08 -21.97 -1.75
C LYS A 95 9.21 -22.90 -2.17
N LEU A 96 10.48 -22.57 -1.93
CA LEU A 96 11.54 -23.56 -1.95
C LEU A 96 11.42 -24.39 -0.67
N PRO A 97 10.93 -25.65 -0.72
CA PRO A 97 11.11 -26.56 0.40
C PRO A 97 12.62 -26.71 0.66
N ASP A 98 12.97 -26.93 1.91
CA ASP A 98 14.33 -27.03 2.46
C ASP A 98 15.17 -28.21 1.91
N SER A 99 15.17 -28.47 0.59
CA SER A 99 15.85 -29.60 -0.06
C SER A 99 17.00 -29.21 -1.00
N VAL A 100 17.45 -27.94 -1.02
CA VAL A 100 18.58 -27.46 -1.84
C VAL A 100 19.61 -26.66 -1.02
N VAL A 101 19.72 -26.91 0.30
CA VAL A 101 20.75 -26.29 1.18
C VAL A 101 21.47 -27.33 2.05
N LEU A 102 21.56 -28.59 1.59
CA LEU A 102 22.53 -29.58 2.07
C LEU A 102 23.38 -30.06 0.90
#